data_AF-A0A1Z9VQW9-F1
#
_entry.id   AF-A0A1Z9VQW9-F1
#
_cell.length_a   1.000
_cell.length_b   1.000
_cell.length_c   1.000
_cell.angle_alpha   90.00
_cell.angle_beta   90.00
_cell.angle_gamma   90.00
#
_symmetry.space_group_name_H-M   'P 1'
#
loop_
_entity.id
_entity.type
_entity.pdbx_description
1 polymer ?
#
loop_
_entity_poly.entity_id
_entity_poly.type
_entity_poly.pdbx_seq_one_letter_code
_entity_poly.pdbx_strand_id
1 'polypeptide(L)'
;MKLQTNDYQCAPIALANAYIYLKKKHPPISTRRIAHECSTTESGTDRWNLANTTLFLLGKPTYNTTKILAMKAFILLYSFDRSSAHYVFVISLDGENYKIFNYYDVEKQMYTHTTMNRANFFQNILCANPKISNLDFPLAWTVDRIVQS
;
A
#
# COMPACT_ATOMS: atom_id res chain seq x y z
N MET A 1 -9.71 6.97 -7.74
CA MET A 1 -8.50 6.60 -6.97
C MET A 1 -7.33 7.41 -7.52
N LYS A 2 -6.28 7.61 -6.72
CA LYS A 2 -5.11 8.47 -7.02
C LYS A 2 -3.91 7.66 -7.48
N LEU A 3 -3.14 8.22 -8.39
CA LEU A 3 -1.79 7.80 -8.75
C LEU A 3 -0.77 8.77 -8.16
N GLN A 4 0.43 8.29 -7.87
CA GLN A 4 1.53 9.17 -7.46
C GLN A 4 2.11 9.92 -8.65
N THR A 5 2.56 11.15 -8.39
CA THR A 5 3.15 12.05 -9.40
C THR A 5 4.65 12.25 -9.19
N ASN A 6 5.22 11.65 -8.15
CA ASN A 6 6.64 11.64 -7.82
C ASN A 6 6.97 10.36 -7.05
N ASP A 7 8.27 10.06 -6.93
CA ASP A 7 8.72 8.73 -6.49
C ASP A 7 8.67 8.49 -4.98
N TYR A 8 8.54 9.55 -4.17
CA TYR A 8 8.59 9.44 -2.71
C TYR A 8 7.20 9.37 -2.04
N GLN A 9 6.10 9.49 -2.81
CA GLN A 9 4.74 9.58 -2.26
C GLN A 9 3.94 8.27 -2.24
N CYS A 10 4.57 7.12 -2.46
CA CYS A 10 3.87 5.83 -2.52
C CYS A 10 3.05 5.53 -1.26
N ALA A 11 3.60 5.74 -0.06
CA ALA A 11 2.86 5.57 1.20
C ALA A 11 1.68 6.55 1.35
N PRO A 12 1.87 7.89 1.23
CA PRO A 12 0.77 8.83 1.25
C PRO A 12 -0.34 8.56 0.24
N ILE A 13 0.02 8.06 -0.96
CA ILE A 13 -0.94 7.73 -2.01
C ILE A 13 -1.70 6.44 -1.68
N ALA A 14 -1.02 5.42 -1.16
CA ALA A 14 -1.67 4.20 -0.69
C ALA A 14 -2.70 4.52 0.42
N LEU A 15 -2.32 5.33 1.42
CA LEU A 15 -3.23 5.79 2.47
C LEU A 15 -4.37 6.66 1.90
N ALA A 16 -4.10 7.57 0.97
CA ALA A 16 -5.16 8.36 0.33
C ALA A 16 -6.18 7.48 -0.43
N ASN A 17 -5.72 6.41 -1.08
CA ASN A 17 -6.60 5.45 -1.75
C ASN A 17 -7.42 4.63 -0.75
N ALA A 18 -6.81 4.19 0.36
CA ALA A 18 -7.51 3.56 1.47
C ALA A 18 -8.58 4.50 2.07
N TYR A 19 -8.27 5.78 2.23
CA TYR A 19 -9.23 6.80 2.67
C TYR A 19 -10.44 6.86 1.75
N ILE A 20 -10.20 7.00 0.44
CA ILE A 20 -11.26 7.09 -0.57
C ILE A 20 -12.15 5.84 -0.55
N TYR A 21 -11.54 4.66 -0.41
CA TYR A 21 -12.26 3.39 -0.32
C TYR A 21 -13.20 3.32 0.90
N LEU A 22 -12.73 3.79 2.06
CA LEU A 22 -13.53 3.81 3.29
C LEU A 22 -14.55 4.96 3.34
N LYS A 23 -14.45 5.93 2.43
CA LYS A 23 -15.20 7.19 2.50
C LYS A 23 -16.70 6.99 2.23
N LYS A 24 -17.50 6.86 3.29
CA LYS A 24 -18.97 6.98 3.19
C LYS A 24 -19.49 8.41 3.41
N LYS A 25 -18.83 9.25 4.22
CA LYS A 25 -19.27 10.65 4.52
C LYS A 25 -18.16 11.67 4.90
N HIS A 26 -16.87 11.35 4.79
CA HIS A 26 -15.79 12.21 5.32
C HIS A 26 -15.40 13.37 4.37
N PRO A 27 -14.71 14.43 4.80
CA PRO A 27 -14.14 15.43 3.88
C PRO A 27 -12.99 14.84 3.06
N PRO A 28 -12.66 15.37 1.87
CA PRO A 28 -11.45 15.00 1.14
C PRO A 28 -10.19 15.23 2.00
N ILE A 29 -9.21 14.34 1.87
CA ILE A 29 -7.92 14.50 2.53
C ILE A 29 -6.82 14.82 1.54
N SER A 30 -5.94 15.75 1.92
CA SER A 30 -4.77 16.09 1.11
C SER A 30 -3.66 15.06 1.33
N THR A 31 -2.98 14.66 0.25
CA THR A 31 -1.80 13.79 0.33
C THR A 31 -0.67 14.45 1.09
N ARG A 32 -0.59 15.79 1.08
CA ARG A 32 0.36 16.58 1.88
C ARG A 32 0.17 16.39 3.39
N ARG A 33 -1.08 16.38 3.88
CA ARG A 33 -1.36 16.12 5.32
C ARG A 33 -0.90 14.71 5.70
N ILE A 34 -1.24 13.71 4.88
CA ILE A 34 -0.83 12.32 5.12
C ILE A 34 0.70 12.20 5.14
N ALA A 35 1.38 12.81 4.16
CA ALA A 35 2.83 12.83 4.07
C ALA A 35 3.49 13.43 5.32
N HIS A 36 2.93 14.53 5.84
CA HIS A 36 3.39 15.13 7.09
C HIS A 36 3.22 14.18 8.29
N GLU A 37 2.04 13.57 8.46
CA GLU A 37 1.78 12.64 9.57
C GLU A 37 2.66 11.38 9.51
N CYS A 38 3.00 10.90 8.32
CA CYS A 38 3.86 9.74 8.12
C CYS A 38 5.36 10.09 8.07
N SER A 39 5.72 11.37 8.30
CA SER A 39 7.11 11.85 8.19
C SER A 39 7.78 11.47 6.86
N THR A 40 7.04 11.58 5.75
CA THR A 40 7.54 11.29 4.40
C THR A 40 8.59 12.33 4.00
N THR A 41 9.74 11.85 3.52
CA THR A 41 10.84 12.67 3.01
C THR A 41 11.06 12.39 1.51
N GLU A 42 12.08 12.99 0.90
CA GLU A 42 12.49 12.67 -0.48
C GLU A 42 12.96 11.21 -0.66
N SER A 43 13.35 10.54 0.43
CA SER A 43 13.67 9.11 0.43
C SER A 43 12.44 8.21 0.63
N GLY A 44 11.24 8.78 0.71
CA GLY A 44 10.00 8.06 0.94
C GLY A 44 9.58 8.01 2.41
N THR A 45 8.83 6.97 2.78
CA THR A 45 8.24 6.79 4.12
C THR A 45 8.77 5.51 4.76
N ASP A 46 9.36 5.64 5.95
CA ASP A 46 9.76 4.47 6.73
C ASP A 46 8.54 3.62 7.13
N ARG A 47 8.69 2.30 7.07
CA ARG A 47 7.59 1.33 7.33
C ARG A 47 6.94 1.49 8.68
N TRP A 48 7.67 1.90 9.70
CA TRP A 48 7.12 2.08 11.04
C TRP A 48 6.35 3.40 11.17
N ASN A 49 6.68 4.39 10.34
CA ASN A 49 5.99 5.67 10.32
C ASN A 49 4.63 5.62 9.60
N LEU A 50 4.37 4.59 8.79
CA LEU A 50 3.07 4.41 8.13
C LEU A 50 1.92 4.33 9.15
N ALA A 51 2.17 3.75 10.32
CA ALA A 51 1.17 3.60 11.39
C ALA A 51 1.04 4.84 12.30
N ASN A 52 1.87 5.87 12.11
CA ASN A 52 1.82 7.09 12.94
C ASN A 52 0.64 7.99 12.59
N THR A 53 0.00 7.76 11.45
CA THR A 53 -1.12 8.60 11.04
C THR A 53 -2.29 8.48 12.01
N THR A 54 -2.78 9.64 12.43
CA THR A 54 -4.00 9.75 13.27
C THR A 54 -5.29 9.56 12.47
N LEU A 55 -5.18 9.45 11.14
CA LEU A 55 -6.31 9.40 10.22
C LEU A 55 -6.90 7.99 10.09
N PHE A 56 -6.10 6.97 10.41
CA PHE A 56 -6.47 5.57 10.25
C PHE A 56 -6.14 4.80 11.50
N LEU A 57 -6.97 3.78 11.75
CA LEU A 57 -6.54 2.66 12.56
C LEU A 57 -6.08 1.58 11.58
N LEU A 58 -4.76 1.41 11.49
CA LEU A 58 -4.16 0.27 10.80
C LEU A 58 -4.06 -0.91 11.78
N GLY A 59 -4.32 -2.12 11.28
CA GLY A 59 -4.10 -3.32 12.08
C GLY A 59 -2.61 -3.59 12.32
N LYS A 60 -2.31 -4.62 13.12
CA LYS A 60 -0.92 -5.02 13.36
C LYS A 60 -0.25 -5.45 12.04
N PRO A 61 1.00 -5.01 11.76
CA PRO A 61 1.73 -5.46 10.57
C PRO A 61 1.94 -6.97 10.57
N THR A 62 1.92 -7.58 9.39
CA THR A 62 2.22 -9.01 9.20
C THR A 62 3.06 -9.27 7.95
N TYR A 63 4.02 -10.19 8.08
CA TYR A 63 4.78 -10.80 6.98
C TYR A 63 4.18 -12.12 6.50
N ASN A 64 3.20 -12.67 7.23
CA ASN A 64 2.59 -13.95 6.89
C ASN A 64 1.70 -13.82 5.65
N THR A 65 2.14 -14.38 4.53
CA THR A 65 1.46 -14.29 3.23
C THR A 65 0.07 -14.92 3.23
N THR A 66 -0.16 -15.99 3.99
CA THR A 66 -1.50 -16.58 4.18
C THR A 66 -2.46 -15.59 4.82
N LYS A 67 -2.01 -14.84 5.83
CA LYS A 67 -2.81 -13.76 6.45
C LYS A 67 -3.07 -12.63 5.46
N ILE A 68 -2.06 -12.22 4.69
CA ILE A 68 -2.19 -11.16 3.68
C ILE A 68 -3.27 -11.54 2.64
N LEU A 69 -3.23 -12.76 2.13
CA LEU A 69 -4.19 -13.28 1.15
C LEU A 69 -5.63 -13.45 1.69
N ALA A 70 -5.84 -13.33 2.99
CA ALA A 70 -7.16 -13.37 3.61
C ALA A 70 -7.73 -11.96 3.88
N MET A 71 -6.95 -10.90 3.66
CA MET A 71 -7.37 -9.52 3.93
C MET A 71 -8.32 -9.00 2.83
N LYS A 72 -9.39 -8.31 3.25
CA LYS A 72 -10.33 -7.65 2.31
C LYS A 72 -9.77 -6.35 1.74
N ALA A 73 -9.11 -5.54 2.56
CA ALA A 73 -8.49 -4.28 2.17
C ALA A 73 -7.25 -4.03 3.04
N PHE A 74 -6.13 -3.69 2.43
CA PHE A 74 -4.85 -3.57 3.12
C PHE A 74 -3.87 -2.65 2.39
N ILE A 75 -2.93 -2.08 3.16
CA ILE A 75 -1.74 -1.45 2.61
C ILE A 75 -0.65 -2.52 2.54
N LEU A 76 -0.02 -2.66 1.39
CA LEU A 76 1.08 -3.58 1.15
C LEU A 76 2.34 -2.81 0.83
N LEU A 77 3.40 -3.10 1.56
CA LEU A 77 4.77 -2.74 1.24
C LEU A 77 5.45 -3.96 0.64
N TYR A 78 5.95 -3.80 -0.58
CA TYR A 78 6.60 -4.87 -1.34
C TYR A 78 7.73 -4.27 -2.16
N SER A 79 8.75 -5.05 -2.50
CA SER A 79 9.75 -4.65 -3.48
C SER A 79 9.42 -5.19 -4.88
N PHE A 80 9.73 -4.40 -5.90
CA PHE A 80 9.63 -4.82 -7.31
C PHE A 80 11.00 -4.97 -7.98
N ASP A 81 12.07 -4.51 -7.33
CA ASP A 81 13.47 -4.78 -7.71
C ASP A 81 14.36 -4.86 -6.44
N ARG A 82 15.68 -5.02 -6.60
CA ARG A 82 16.63 -5.18 -5.48
C ARG A 82 16.99 -3.89 -4.74
N SER A 83 16.50 -2.76 -5.22
CA SER A 83 16.80 -1.40 -4.74
C SER A 83 15.55 -0.61 -4.33
N SER A 84 14.35 -1.04 -4.75
CA SER A 84 13.13 -0.24 -4.67
C SER A 84 12.02 -0.99 -3.93
N ALA A 85 11.53 -0.37 -2.85
CA ALA A 85 10.32 -0.79 -2.14
C ALA A 85 9.17 0.18 -2.44
N HIS A 86 7.94 -0.33 -2.43
CA HIS A 86 6.77 0.42 -2.86
C HIS A 86 5.54 0.10 -2.01
N TYR A 87 4.80 1.13 -1.65
CA TYR A 87 3.50 0.98 -0.98
C TYR A 87 2.36 1.01 -2.01
N VAL A 88 1.44 0.07 -1.87
CA VAL A 88 0.19 0.02 -2.64
C VAL A 88 -1.00 -0.22 -1.71
N PHE A 89 -2.16 0.28 -2.11
CA PHE A 89 -3.42 -0.11 -1.50
C PHE A 89 -4.04 -1.24 -2.31
N VAL A 90 -4.46 -2.31 -1.64
CA VAL A 90 -5.00 -3.51 -2.27
C VAL A 90 -6.38 -3.82 -1.71
N ILE A 91 -7.32 -4.17 -2.59
CA ILE A 91 -8.63 -4.71 -2.21
C ILE A 91 -8.85 -6.07 -2.85
N SER A 92 -9.39 -7.01 -2.07
CA SER A 92 -9.94 -8.26 -2.61
C SER A 92 -11.35 -7.99 -3.13
N LEU A 93 -11.62 -8.36 -4.39
CA LEU A 93 -12.90 -8.10 -5.04
C LEU A 93 -13.91 -9.23 -4.80
N ASP A 94 -13.47 -10.47 -4.95
CA ASP A 94 -14.29 -11.68 -4.96
C ASP A 94 -13.54 -12.89 -4.34
N GLY A 95 -12.43 -12.66 -3.64
CA GLY A 95 -11.54 -13.70 -3.11
C GLY A 95 -10.53 -14.26 -4.12
N GLU A 96 -10.80 -14.10 -5.42
CA GLU A 96 -9.99 -14.60 -6.53
C GLU A 96 -9.21 -13.49 -7.24
N ASN A 97 -9.67 -12.26 -7.16
CA ASN A 97 -9.07 -11.11 -7.81
C ASN A 97 -8.73 -10.00 -6.80
N TYR A 98 -7.59 -9.37 -7.02
CA TYR A 98 -7.11 -8.22 -6.26
C TYR A 98 -7.02 -7.00 -7.17
N LYS A 99 -7.61 -5.89 -6.73
CA LYS A 99 -7.35 -4.58 -7.34
C LYS A 99 -6.21 -3.92 -6.58
N ILE A 100 -5.16 -3.55 -7.30
CA ILE A 100 -3.95 -2.92 -6.76
C ILE A 100 -3.91 -1.49 -7.25
N PHE A 101 -3.94 -0.54 -6.32
CA PHE A 101 -3.88 0.88 -6.62
C PHE A 101 -2.45 1.40 -6.49
N ASN A 102 -2.08 2.26 -7.43
CA ASN A 102 -0.75 2.87 -7.56
C ASN A 102 0.36 1.83 -7.80
N TYR A 103 0.08 0.76 -8.56
CA TYR A 103 1.06 -0.24 -8.97
C TYR A 103 2.09 0.37 -9.93
N TYR A 104 3.37 0.05 -9.78
CA TYR A 104 4.42 0.48 -10.73
C TYR A 104 4.57 -0.57 -11.83
N ASP A 105 4.15 -0.22 -13.05
CA ASP A 105 4.32 -1.04 -14.25
C ASP A 105 5.74 -0.81 -14.78
N VAL A 106 6.64 -1.74 -14.47
CA VAL A 106 8.07 -1.67 -14.83
C VAL A 106 8.27 -1.67 -16.35
N GLU A 107 7.44 -2.41 -17.10
CA GLU A 107 7.54 -2.48 -18.56
C GLU A 107 7.21 -1.15 -19.21
N LYS A 108 6.19 -0.46 -18.68
CA LYS A 108 5.74 0.85 -19.17
C LYS A 108 6.37 2.03 -18.44
N GLN A 109 7.19 1.76 -17.43
CA GLN A 109 7.82 2.74 -16.54
C GLN A 109 6.84 3.78 -15.98
N MET A 110 5.64 3.35 -15.56
CA MET A 110 4.59 4.25 -15.09
C MET A 110 3.74 3.68 -13.94
N TYR A 111 3.15 4.55 -13.14
CA TYR A 111 2.19 4.16 -12.11
C TYR A 111 0.79 3.95 -12.70
N THR A 112 0.13 2.87 -12.32
CA THR A 112 -1.19 2.47 -12.81
C THR A 112 -2.08 1.85 -11.72
N HIS A 113 -3.30 1.47 -12.10
CA HIS A 113 -4.20 0.66 -11.30
C HIS A 113 -4.41 -0.67 -12.00
N THR A 114 -3.91 -1.75 -11.43
CA THR A 114 -4.01 -3.07 -12.05
C THR A 114 -5.00 -3.96 -11.32
N THR A 115 -5.48 -4.99 -12.01
CA THR A 115 -6.24 -6.10 -11.43
C THR A 115 -5.41 -7.35 -11.66
N MET A 116 -5.23 -8.15 -10.61
CA MET A 116 -4.43 -9.35 -10.66
C MET A 116 -5.19 -10.49 -9.98
N ASN A 117 -5.25 -11.66 -10.63
CA ASN A 117 -5.81 -12.83 -9.98
C ASN A 117 -4.93 -13.27 -8.80
N ARG A 118 -5.48 -14.11 -7.92
CA ARG A 118 -4.87 -14.56 -6.68
C ARG A 118 -3.55 -15.28 -6.90
N ALA A 119 -3.47 -16.14 -7.92
CA ALA A 119 -2.27 -16.89 -8.25
C ALA A 119 -1.13 -15.95 -8.68
N ASN A 120 -1.40 -15.04 -9.59
CA ASN A 120 -0.43 -14.04 -10.06
C ASN A 120 -0.02 -13.08 -8.94
N PHE A 121 -0.96 -12.66 -8.09
CA PHE A 121 -0.65 -11.79 -6.95
C PHE A 121 0.28 -12.49 -5.96
N PHE A 122 0.00 -13.75 -5.63
CA PHE A 122 0.86 -14.53 -4.77
C PHE A 122 2.25 -14.72 -5.40
N GLN A 123 2.31 -15.19 -6.64
CA GLN A 123 3.58 -15.50 -7.30
C GLN A 123 4.43 -14.25 -7.51
N ASN A 124 3.86 -13.19 -8.09
CA ASN A 124 4.63 -12.05 -8.59
C ASN A 124 4.86 -10.96 -7.54
N ILE A 125 3.99 -10.86 -6.53
CA ILE A 125 4.08 -9.79 -5.52
C ILE A 125 4.53 -10.36 -4.16
N LEU A 126 3.91 -11.45 -3.69
CA LEU A 126 4.17 -11.95 -2.35
C LEU A 126 5.37 -12.89 -2.24
N CYS A 127 5.57 -13.78 -3.23
CA CYS A 127 6.64 -14.77 -3.21
C CYS A 127 7.90 -14.32 -3.93
N ALA A 128 7.78 -13.70 -5.10
CA ALA A 128 8.92 -13.26 -5.89
C ALA A 128 9.61 -12.01 -5.33
N ASN A 129 9.25 -11.56 -4.12
CA ASN A 129 9.70 -10.29 -3.56
C ASN A 129 11.22 -10.29 -3.31
N PRO A 130 12.01 -9.45 -4.02
CA PRO A 130 13.44 -9.35 -3.77
C PRO A 130 13.75 -8.95 -2.31
N LYS A 131 14.82 -9.50 -1.74
CA LYS A 131 15.33 -8.99 -0.46
C LYS A 131 16.12 -7.70 -0.71
N ILE A 132 15.70 -6.60 -0.09
CA ILE A 132 16.45 -5.34 -0.09
C ILE A 132 17.16 -5.21 1.26
N SER A 133 18.48 -5.22 1.28
CA SER A 133 19.29 -4.82 2.46
C SER A 133 18.82 -5.41 3.81
N ASN A 134 18.49 -6.70 3.85
CA ASN A 134 17.96 -7.41 5.03
C ASN A 134 16.58 -6.93 5.55
N LEU A 135 15.84 -6.16 4.76
CA LEU A 135 14.44 -5.84 5.03
C LEU A 135 13.57 -7.01 4.58
N ASP A 136 12.80 -7.57 5.52
CA ASP A 136 11.80 -8.58 5.21
C ASP A 136 10.61 -7.91 4.50
N PHE A 137 10.27 -8.42 3.33
CA PHE A 137 9.09 -8.09 2.54
C PHE A 137 8.48 -9.39 2.02
N PRO A 138 7.17 -9.42 1.70
CA PRO A 138 6.18 -8.34 1.80
C PRO A 138 5.72 -8.07 3.24
N LEU A 139 5.35 -6.82 3.54
CA LEU A 139 4.77 -6.39 4.81
C LEU A 139 3.42 -5.73 4.57
N ALA A 140 2.39 -6.11 5.33
CA ALA A 140 1.06 -5.53 5.15
C ALA A 140 0.39 -5.12 6.45
N TRP A 141 -0.51 -4.14 6.33
CA TRP A 141 -1.41 -3.68 7.40
C TRP A 141 -2.86 -3.73 6.90
N THR A 142 -3.76 -4.31 7.70
CA THR A 142 -5.19 -4.19 7.41
C THR A 142 -5.61 -2.73 7.52
N VAL A 143 -6.53 -2.34 6.64
CA VAL A 143 -7.18 -1.03 6.69
C VAL A 143 -8.52 -1.24 7.39
N ASP A 144 -8.59 -0.92 8.69
CA ASP A 144 -9.75 -1.24 9.52
C ASP A 144 -10.82 -0.14 9.43
N ARG A 145 -10.46 1.10 9.79
CA ARG A 145 -11.37 2.27 9.78
C ARG A 145 -10.63 3.61 9.79
N ILE A 146 -11.35 4.67 9.42
CA ILE A 146 -10.91 6.05 9.61
C ILE A 146 -11.11 6.42 11.09
N VAL A 147 -10.09 7.02 11.72
CA VAL A 147 -10.16 7.55 13.09
C VAL A 147 -10.51 9.03 12.97
N GLN A 148 -11.61 9.44 13.63
CA GLN A 148 -12.04 10.83 13.61
C GLN A 148 -11.06 11.73 14.37
N SER A 149 -10.83 12.92 13.83
CA SER A 149 -10.54 14.15 14.57
C SER A 149 -11.76 15.04 14.51
#